data_AF-A0A528DH55-F1
#
_entry.id   AF-A0A528DH55-F1
#
_cell.length_a   1.000
_cell.length_b   1.000
_cell.length_c   1.000
_cell.angle_alpha   90.00
_cell.angle_beta   90.00
_cell.angle_gamma   90.00
#
_symmetry.space_group_name_H-M   'P 1'
#
loop_
_entity.id
_entity.type
_entity.pdbx_description
1 polymer ?
#
loop_
_entity_poly.entity_id
_entity_poly.type
_entity_poly.pdbx_seq_one_letter_code
_entity_poly.pdbx_strand_id
1 'polypeptide(L)'
;ICVCQFRDVRREPMGRNRNGGKTGWTELFFLDEVTALSAGHRPCFFCRRERASDFVQRFGVAYGIAEPRAPQVDKRLHKERLAAGGRAPVVSAEELAGLPDGAMIAEGGNAYAMRGGKALHWSSAGYGDPVGFGDFADRPIRLLTPATTVSVLRQGYEPVWHASAEA
;
A
#
# COMPACT_ATOMS: atom_id res chain seq x y z
N ILE A 1 -5.85 -6.55 -1.95
CA ILE A 1 -4.93 -6.65 -3.11
C ILE A 1 -5.03 -8.07 -3.67
N CYS A 2 -5.67 -8.19 -4.82
CA CYS A 2 -5.84 -9.44 -5.55
C CYS A 2 -4.84 -9.49 -6.72
N VAL A 3 -4.57 -10.69 -7.23
CA VAL A 3 -4.00 -10.83 -8.59
C VAL A 3 -5.08 -10.62 -9.65
N CYS A 4 -4.67 -10.21 -10.85
CA CYS A 4 -5.57 -10.04 -12.00
C CYS A 4 -6.03 -11.38 -12.61
N GLN A 5 -5.27 -12.46 -12.42
CA GLN A 5 -5.60 -13.80 -12.89
C GLN A 5 -5.44 -14.81 -11.77
N PHE A 6 -6.49 -15.60 -11.50
CA PHE A 6 -6.47 -16.66 -10.50
C PHE A 6 -7.37 -17.82 -10.92
N ARG A 7 -6.76 -18.94 -11.31
CA ARG A 7 -7.48 -20.11 -11.87
C ARG A 7 -8.37 -19.67 -13.04
N ASP A 8 -9.53 -20.31 -13.19
CA ASP A 8 -10.54 -19.95 -14.21
C ASP A 8 -11.60 -18.97 -13.69
N VAL A 9 -11.31 -18.23 -12.62
CA VAL A 9 -12.26 -17.26 -12.05
C VAL A 9 -12.36 -16.04 -12.96
N ARG A 10 -13.52 -15.84 -13.58
CA ARG A 10 -13.88 -14.66 -14.38
C ARG A 10 -14.99 -13.87 -13.68
N ARG A 11 -14.93 -12.55 -13.80
CA ARG A 11 -15.93 -11.62 -13.26
C ARG A 11 -15.96 -10.35 -14.10
N GLU A 12 -17.13 -9.75 -14.20
CA GLU A 12 -17.30 -8.43 -14.80
C GLU A 12 -16.80 -7.37 -13.81
N PRO A 13 -15.77 -6.56 -14.18
CA PRO A 13 -15.30 -5.49 -13.32
C PRO A 13 -16.43 -4.51 -12.99
N MET A 14 -16.57 -4.12 -11.72
CA MET A 14 -17.63 -3.22 -11.24
C MET A 14 -19.05 -3.77 -11.45
N GLY A 15 -19.19 -5.08 -11.69
CA GLY A 15 -20.46 -5.75 -11.88
C GLY A 15 -21.23 -6.03 -10.59
N ARG A 16 -22.38 -6.71 -10.76
CA ARG A 16 -23.22 -7.18 -9.65
C ARG A 16 -22.66 -8.47 -9.06
N ASN A 17 -21.58 -8.32 -8.32
CA ASN A 17 -20.67 -9.43 -7.94
C ASN A 17 -21.08 -10.15 -6.64
N ARG A 18 -22.30 -9.91 -6.15
CA ARG A 18 -22.86 -10.56 -4.96
C ARG A 18 -24.06 -11.43 -5.35
N ASN A 19 -24.23 -12.56 -4.64
CA ASN A 19 -25.39 -13.45 -4.82
C ASN A 19 -26.71 -12.68 -4.89
N GLY A 20 -27.53 -13.03 -5.87
CA GLY A 20 -28.81 -12.36 -6.15
C GLY A 20 -28.70 -11.06 -6.95
N GLY A 21 -27.61 -10.85 -7.70
CA GLY A 21 -27.48 -9.68 -8.59
C GLY A 21 -27.37 -8.35 -7.85
N LYS A 22 -26.85 -8.37 -6.62
CA LYS A 22 -26.64 -7.16 -5.81
C LYS A 22 -25.27 -6.55 -6.09
N THR A 23 -25.13 -5.27 -5.82
CA THR A 23 -23.82 -4.60 -5.82
C THR A 23 -22.89 -5.31 -4.85
N GLY A 24 -21.72 -5.66 -5.36
CA GLY A 24 -20.69 -6.40 -4.63
C GLY A 24 -19.55 -5.48 -4.19
N TRP A 25 -18.34 -6.02 -4.26
CA TRP A 25 -17.11 -5.27 -4.03
C TRP A 25 -16.82 -4.33 -5.20
N THR A 26 -16.26 -3.16 -4.91
CA THR A 26 -15.68 -2.29 -5.94
C THR A 26 -14.29 -2.82 -6.30
N GLU A 27 -14.10 -3.25 -7.54
CA GLU A 27 -12.77 -3.58 -8.06
C GLU A 27 -11.97 -2.31 -8.34
N LEU A 28 -10.95 -2.06 -7.50
CA LEU A 28 -9.93 -1.05 -7.74
C LEU A 28 -8.70 -1.70 -8.36
N PHE A 29 -8.15 -1.06 -9.40
CA PHE A 29 -6.94 -1.48 -10.07
C PHE A 29 -5.81 -0.53 -9.68
N PHE A 30 -4.67 -1.11 -9.33
CA PHE A 30 -3.48 -0.39 -8.89
C PHE A 30 -2.34 -0.77 -9.83
N LEU A 31 -1.40 0.16 -10.03
CA LEU A 31 -0.18 -0.09 -10.82
C LEU A 31 0.58 -1.32 -10.30
N ASP A 32 0.71 -1.41 -8.97
CA ASP A 32 1.41 -2.49 -8.28
C ASP A 32 0.93 -2.66 -6.83
N GLU A 33 1.60 -3.53 -6.07
CA GLU A 33 1.25 -3.75 -4.66
C GLU A 33 1.63 -2.56 -3.78
N VAL A 34 2.71 -1.83 -4.07
CA VAL A 34 3.12 -0.62 -3.34
C VAL A 34 2.01 0.43 -3.37
N THR A 35 1.46 0.71 -4.55
CA THR A 35 0.34 1.64 -4.74
C THR A 35 -0.92 1.17 -3.99
N ALA A 36 -1.20 -0.12 -4.01
CA ALA A 36 -2.38 -0.66 -3.34
C ALA A 36 -2.24 -0.65 -1.81
N LEU A 37 -1.03 -0.87 -1.30
CA LEU A 37 -0.66 -0.76 0.11
C LEU A 37 -0.77 0.67 0.60
N SER A 38 -0.36 1.66 -0.20
CA SER A 38 -0.47 3.08 0.15
C SER A 38 -1.92 3.56 0.18
N ALA A 39 -2.79 2.99 -0.65
CA ALA A 39 -4.24 3.16 -0.55
C ALA A 39 -4.88 2.40 0.64
N GLY A 40 -4.07 1.71 1.46
CA GLY A 40 -4.51 1.01 2.67
C GLY A 40 -5.22 -0.31 2.43
N HIS A 41 -4.93 -1.00 1.34
CA HIS A 41 -5.39 -2.37 1.10
C HIS A 41 -4.32 -3.37 1.55
N ARG A 42 -4.73 -4.55 2.02
CA ARG A 42 -3.82 -5.69 2.30
C ARG A 42 -3.99 -6.81 1.27
N PRO A 43 -3.07 -7.77 1.15
CA PRO A 43 -3.22 -8.91 0.26
C PRO A 43 -4.46 -9.76 0.57
N CYS A 44 -5.02 -10.37 -0.47
CA CYS A 44 -6.26 -11.13 -0.41
C CYS A 44 -6.04 -12.58 0.05
N PHE A 45 -6.82 -13.05 1.03
CA PHE A 45 -6.78 -14.44 1.51
C PHE A 45 -7.34 -15.48 0.52
N PHE A 46 -8.03 -15.02 -0.53
CA PHE A 46 -8.58 -15.90 -1.56
C PHE A 46 -7.52 -16.28 -2.60
N CYS A 47 -6.94 -15.28 -3.29
CA CYS A 47 -6.01 -15.52 -4.40
C CYS A 47 -4.53 -15.27 -4.08
N ARG A 48 -4.20 -14.68 -2.92
CA ARG A 48 -2.81 -14.41 -2.48
C ARG A 48 -2.63 -14.84 -1.01
N ARG A 49 -3.09 -16.06 -0.67
CA ARG A 49 -3.21 -16.54 0.73
C ARG A 49 -1.91 -16.47 1.52
N GLU A 50 -0.80 -16.91 0.94
CA GLU A 50 0.52 -16.88 1.61
C GLU A 50 0.93 -15.45 1.95
N ARG A 51 0.88 -14.55 0.95
CA ARG A 51 1.14 -13.11 1.11
C ARG A 51 0.22 -12.45 2.14
N ALA A 52 -1.07 -12.81 2.13
CA ALA A 52 -2.03 -12.29 3.10
C ALA A 52 -1.74 -12.76 4.53
N SER A 53 -1.28 -14.02 4.68
CA SER A 53 -0.89 -14.58 5.96
C SER A 53 0.39 -13.93 6.47
N ASP A 54 1.40 -13.78 5.62
CA ASP A 54 2.66 -13.08 5.93
C ASP A 54 2.42 -11.64 6.40
N PHE A 55 1.58 -10.88 5.67
CA PHE A 55 1.20 -9.52 6.06
C PHE A 55 0.57 -9.47 7.46
N VAL A 56 -0.37 -10.39 7.76
CA VAL A 56 -1.05 -10.45 9.06
C VAL A 56 -0.11 -10.91 10.18
N GLN A 57 0.81 -11.83 9.92
CA GLN A 57 1.81 -12.27 10.89
C GLN A 57 2.78 -11.14 11.26
N ARG A 58 3.31 -10.43 10.26
CA ARG A 58 4.17 -9.25 10.48
C ARG A 58 3.44 -8.12 11.19
N PHE A 59 2.15 -7.94 10.93
CA PHE A 59 1.30 -7.06 11.73
C PHE A 59 1.24 -7.51 13.20
N GLY A 60 1.10 -8.81 13.47
CA GLY A 60 1.14 -9.35 14.82
C GLY A 60 2.44 -9.03 15.54
N VAL A 61 3.58 -9.24 14.87
CA VAL A 61 4.91 -8.88 15.42
C VAL A 61 5.00 -7.39 15.71
N ALA A 62 4.62 -6.52 14.76
CA ALA A 62 4.70 -5.07 14.90
C ALA A 62 3.87 -4.50 16.06
N TYR A 63 2.78 -5.17 16.44
CA TYR A 63 1.86 -4.72 17.49
C TYR A 63 1.79 -5.62 18.72
N GLY A 64 2.69 -6.61 18.84
CA GLY A 64 2.74 -7.53 19.99
C GLY A 64 1.48 -8.40 20.16
N ILE A 65 0.86 -8.80 19.04
CA ILE A 65 -0.36 -9.63 19.04
C ILE A 65 0.04 -11.07 18.70
N ALA A 66 -0.12 -11.99 19.66
CA ALA A 66 0.25 -13.40 19.49
C ALA A 66 -0.57 -14.12 18.39
N GLU A 67 -1.87 -13.82 18.30
CA GLU A 67 -2.79 -14.38 17.29
C GLU A 67 -3.42 -13.28 16.44
N PRO A 68 -2.67 -12.69 15.49
CA PRO A 68 -3.19 -11.62 14.66
C PRO A 68 -4.24 -12.15 13.67
N ARG A 69 -5.32 -11.39 13.49
CA ARG A 69 -6.43 -11.73 12.59
C ARG A 69 -6.69 -10.60 11.61
N ALA A 70 -7.08 -10.98 10.39
CA ALA A 70 -7.38 -10.02 9.32
C ALA A 70 -8.37 -8.90 9.72
N PRO A 71 -9.45 -9.14 10.50
CA PRO A 71 -10.35 -8.06 10.94
C PRO A 71 -9.68 -7.00 11.82
N GLN A 72 -8.63 -7.34 12.57
CA GLN A 72 -7.87 -6.35 13.36
C GLN A 72 -7.10 -5.41 12.43
N VAL A 73 -6.43 -5.97 11.42
CA VAL A 73 -5.74 -5.21 10.36
C VAL A 73 -6.74 -4.33 9.61
N ASP A 74 -7.84 -4.92 9.16
CA ASP A 74 -8.86 -4.24 8.35
C ASP A 74 -9.48 -3.06 9.12
N LYS A 75 -9.72 -3.21 10.44
CA LYS A 75 -10.23 -2.14 11.31
C LYS A 75 -9.25 -0.96 11.43
N ARG A 76 -7.94 -1.22 11.52
CA ARG A 76 -6.92 -0.17 11.59
C ARG A 76 -6.77 0.53 10.23
N LEU A 77 -6.58 -0.25 9.17
CA LEU A 77 -6.45 0.30 7.82
C LEU A 77 -7.67 1.12 7.41
N HIS A 78 -8.88 0.70 7.77
CA HIS A 78 -10.08 1.48 7.48
C HIS A 78 -10.03 2.90 8.09
N LYS A 79 -9.53 3.06 9.32
CA LYS A 79 -9.38 4.37 9.97
C LYS A 79 -8.26 5.22 9.38
N GLU A 80 -7.23 4.58 8.84
CA GLU A 80 -6.04 5.25 8.32
C GLU A 80 -6.21 5.66 6.84
N ARG A 81 -7.15 5.04 6.10
CA ARG A 81 -7.43 5.36 4.69
C ARG A 81 -7.95 6.78 4.51
N LEU A 82 -7.31 7.54 3.63
CA LEU A 82 -7.76 8.88 3.21
C LEU A 82 -9.19 8.86 2.64
N ALA A 83 -9.51 7.87 1.79
CA ALA A 83 -10.85 7.71 1.20
C ALA A 83 -11.95 7.40 2.23
N ALA A 84 -11.59 7.03 3.46
CA ALA A 84 -12.51 6.78 4.57
C ALA A 84 -12.46 7.90 5.64
N GLY A 85 -11.87 9.07 5.31
CA GLY A 85 -11.74 10.20 6.23
C GLY A 85 -10.51 10.15 7.14
N GLY A 86 -9.59 9.21 6.92
CA GLY A 86 -8.27 9.19 7.55
C GLY A 86 -7.45 10.42 7.18
N ARG A 87 -6.42 10.71 7.98
CA ARG A 87 -5.51 11.85 7.77
C ARG A 87 -4.09 11.34 7.54
N ALA A 88 -3.49 11.74 6.41
CA ALA A 88 -2.07 11.51 6.17
C ALA A 88 -1.25 12.43 7.09
N PRO A 89 -0.36 11.88 7.93
CA PRO A 89 0.53 12.70 8.74
C PRO A 89 1.49 13.46 7.84
N VAL A 90 1.90 14.64 8.32
CA VAL A 90 2.97 15.41 7.69
C VAL A 90 4.30 14.88 8.23
N VAL A 91 5.26 14.68 7.35
CA VAL A 91 6.62 14.22 7.69
C VAL A 91 7.66 15.20 7.16
N SER A 92 8.80 15.29 7.81
CA SER A 92 9.93 16.10 7.36
C SER A 92 10.78 15.37 6.31
N ALA A 93 11.66 16.11 5.63
CA ALA A 93 12.60 15.52 4.66
C ALA A 93 13.57 14.54 5.35
N GLU A 94 13.96 14.80 6.60
CA GLU A 94 14.83 13.93 7.40
C GLU A 94 14.13 12.62 7.76
N GLU A 95 12.82 12.66 8.03
CA GLU A 95 12.03 11.47 8.35
C GLU A 95 11.91 10.50 7.16
N LEU A 96 12.06 10.99 5.91
CA LEU A 96 12.03 10.15 4.70
C LEU A 96 13.09 9.06 4.72
N ALA A 97 14.29 9.37 5.23
CA ALA A 97 15.37 8.40 5.31
C ALA A 97 15.08 7.22 6.25
N GLY A 98 14.13 7.38 7.19
CA GLY A 98 13.68 6.33 8.10
C GLY A 98 12.43 5.57 7.62
N LEU A 99 11.91 5.89 6.42
CA LEU A 99 10.78 5.18 5.84
C LEU A 99 11.25 3.88 5.16
N PRO A 100 10.51 2.76 5.32
CA PRO A 100 10.85 1.52 4.66
C PRO A 100 10.55 1.59 3.16
N ASP A 101 11.25 0.76 2.39
CA ASP A 101 10.93 0.53 0.99
C ASP A 101 9.45 0.14 0.81
N GLY A 102 8.79 0.76 -0.18
CA GLY A 102 7.36 0.60 -0.44
C GLY A 102 6.44 1.54 0.35
N ALA A 103 6.99 2.40 1.22
CA ALA A 103 6.23 3.55 1.72
C ALA A 103 6.06 4.59 0.60
N MET A 104 4.87 5.21 0.51
CA MET A 104 4.59 6.27 -0.44
C MET A 104 4.30 7.58 0.28
N ILE A 105 4.78 8.67 -0.32
CA ILE A 105 4.60 10.04 0.13
C ILE A 105 3.99 10.89 -0.98
N ALA A 106 3.35 12.00 -0.61
CA ALA A 106 2.91 13.04 -1.52
C ALA A 106 3.60 14.36 -1.19
N GLU A 107 4.03 15.05 -2.23
CA GLU A 107 4.52 16.42 -2.17
C GLU A 107 3.80 17.21 -3.27
N GLY A 108 3.05 18.25 -2.88
CA GLY A 108 2.18 18.98 -3.80
C GLY A 108 1.19 18.05 -4.51
N GLY A 109 1.22 18.06 -5.85
CA GLY A 109 0.40 17.19 -6.70
C GLY A 109 1.09 15.87 -7.10
N ASN A 110 2.31 15.62 -6.63
CA ASN A 110 3.11 14.46 -6.99
C ASN A 110 3.09 13.40 -5.88
N ALA A 111 3.26 12.14 -6.29
CA ALA A 111 3.45 11.03 -5.38
C ALA A 111 4.79 10.36 -5.65
N TYR A 112 5.40 9.79 -4.61
CA TYR A 112 6.68 9.11 -4.69
C TYR A 112 6.67 7.85 -3.84
N ALA A 113 7.39 6.81 -4.27
CA ALA A 113 7.60 5.60 -3.49
C ALA A 113 9.06 5.50 -3.02
N MET A 114 9.28 5.15 -1.75
CA MET A 114 10.61 4.96 -1.19
C MET A 114 11.18 3.64 -1.68
N ARG A 115 12.39 3.66 -2.25
CA ARG A 115 13.12 2.46 -2.65
C ARG A 115 14.63 2.71 -2.58
N GLY A 116 15.36 1.84 -1.89
CA GLY A 116 16.83 1.89 -1.83
C GLY A 116 17.39 3.24 -1.36
N GLY A 117 16.73 3.90 -0.40
CA GLY A 117 17.14 5.21 0.11
C GLY A 117 16.91 6.38 -0.84
N LYS A 118 16.06 6.22 -1.85
CA LYS A 118 15.63 7.28 -2.79
C LYS A 118 14.12 7.33 -2.89
N ALA A 119 13.60 8.41 -3.47
CA ALA A 119 12.18 8.57 -3.77
C ALA A 119 11.94 8.45 -5.28
N LEU A 120 11.20 7.43 -5.71
CA LEU A 120 10.86 7.22 -7.12
C LEU A 120 9.56 7.96 -7.42
N HIS A 121 9.56 8.86 -8.41
CA HIS A 121 8.34 9.54 -8.84
C HIS A 121 7.33 8.52 -9.35
N TRP A 122 6.09 8.59 -8.85
CA TRP A 122 5.02 7.67 -9.23
C TRP A 122 4.08 8.33 -10.23
N SER A 123 3.74 7.58 -11.27
CA SER A 123 2.66 7.90 -12.21
C SER A 123 1.84 6.66 -12.54
N SER A 124 0.68 6.84 -13.16
CA SER A 124 -0.12 5.71 -13.66
C SER A 124 0.58 4.90 -14.77
N ALA A 125 1.58 5.47 -15.44
CA ALA A 125 2.37 4.79 -16.46
C ALA A 125 3.55 4.00 -15.87
N GLY A 126 3.89 4.21 -14.60
CA GLY A 126 5.07 3.62 -13.98
C GLY A 126 5.83 4.59 -13.07
N TYR A 127 6.92 4.09 -12.49
CA TYR A 127 7.88 4.90 -11.77
C TYR A 127 8.87 5.59 -12.71
N GLY A 128 9.22 6.82 -12.38
CA GLY A 128 10.25 7.61 -13.05
C GLY A 128 11.57 7.66 -12.28
N ASP A 129 12.43 8.59 -12.68
CA ASP A 129 13.77 8.72 -12.12
C ASP A 129 13.75 8.96 -10.60
N PRO A 130 14.68 8.32 -9.85
CA PRO A 130 14.77 8.51 -8.43
C PRO A 130 15.32 9.89 -8.07
N VAL A 131 14.64 10.60 -7.18
CA VAL A 131 15.08 11.87 -6.62
C VAL A 131 15.65 11.69 -5.22
N GLY A 132 16.57 12.58 -4.83
CA GLY A 132 17.18 12.57 -3.51
C GLY A 132 16.27 13.22 -2.47
N PHE A 133 16.46 12.92 -1.19
CA PHE A 133 15.62 13.50 -0.15
C PHE A 133 15.81 15.01 0.03
N GLY A 134 16.99 15.55 -0.34
CA GLY A 134 17.25 16.99 -0.35
C GLY A 134 16.32 17.77 -1.28
N ASP A 135 15.75 17.13 -2.30
CA ASP A 135 14.83 17.78 -3.24
C ASP A 135 13.47 18.12 -2.59
N PHE A 136 13.19 17.55 -1.42
CA PHE A 136 11.98 17.83 -0.62
C PHE A 136 12.20 18.83 0.52
N ALA A 137 13.40 19.41 0.66
CA ALA A 137 13.70 20.37 1.72
C ALA A 137 12.65 21.50 1.77
N ASP A 138 12.20 21.84 2.98
CA ASP A 138 11.20 22.88 3.28
C ASP A 138 9.80 22.69 2.65
N ARG A 139 9.51 21.53 2.05
CA ARG A 139 8.21 21.24 1.44
C ARG A 139 7.27 20.50 2.40
N PRO A 140 5.95 20.75 2.36
CA PRO A 140 4.99 19.95 3.11
C PRO A 140 4.85 18.56 2.49
N ILE A 141 5.38 17.54 3.16
CA ILE A 141 5.32 16.15 2.71
C ILE A 141 4.25 15.40 3.49
N ARG A 142 3.39 14.65 2.81
CA ARG A 142 2.37 13.80 3.44
C ARG A 142 2.71 12.33 3.25
N LEU A 143 2.70 11.56 4.33
CA LEU A 143 2.81 10.11 4.25
C LEU A 143 1.48 9.50 3.81
N LEU A 144 1.44 8.99 2.57
CA LEU A 144 0.25 8.34 2.01
C LEU A 144 0.05 6.95 2.59
N THR A 145 1.14 6.21 2.77
CA THR A 145 1.06 4.83 3.26
C THR A 145 0.60 4.78 4.73
N PRO A 146 -0.47 4.04 5.05
CA PRO A 146 -0.98 3.94 6.41
C PRO A 146 0.08 3.51 7.43
N ALA A 147 0.03 4.05 8.64
CA ALA A 147 0.98 3.73 9.71
C ALA A 147 1.04 2.22 10.01
N THR A 148 -0.10 1.53 9.93
CA THR A 148 -0.16 0.06 10.06
C THR A 148 0.64 -0.63 8.96
N THR A 149 0.51 -0.17 7.71
CA THR A 149 1.27 -0.72 6.58
C THR A 149 2.76 -0.41 6.71
N VAL A 150 3.15 0.82 7.09
CA VAL A 150 4.55 1.18 7.35
C VAL A 150 5.18 0.26 8.41
N SER A 151 4.43 -0.04 9.47
CA SER A 151 4.89 -0.94 10.52
C SER A 151 5.11 -2.37 10.01
N VAL A 152 4.24 -2.86 9.11
CA VAL A 152 4.38 -4.17 8.47
C VAL A 152 5.56 -4.22 7.50
N LEU A 153 5.79 -3.18 6.71
CA LEU A 153 6.96 -3.05 5.83
C LEU A 153 8.26 -3.08 6.63
N ARG A 154 8.33 -2.38 7.77
CA ARG A 154 9.49 -2.42 8.68
C ARG A 154 9.78 -3.80 9.25
N GLN A 155 8.78 -4.67 9.33
CA GLN A 155 8.98 -6.07 9.72
C GLN A 155 9.48 -6.95 8.55
N GLY A 156 9.78 -6.37 7.38
CA GLY A 156 10.34 -7.06 6.21
C GLY A 156 9.29 -7.59 5.23
N TYR A 157 8.06 -7.08 5.25
CA TYR A 157 7.11 -7.40 4.18
C TYR A 157 7.60 -6.77 2.87
N GLU A 158 7.97 -7.59 1.89
CA GLU A 158 8.47 -7.11 0.59
C GLU A 158 7.31 -6.98 -0.40
N PRO A 159 6.81 -5.78 -0.74
CA PRO A 159 5.73 -5.62 -1.70
C PRO A 159 6.19 -5.89 -3.14
N VAL A 160 5.26 -6.33 -4.00
CA VAL A 160 5.51 -6.44 -5.44
C VAL A 160 5.50 -5.05 -6.09
N TRP A 161 6.58 -4.74 -6.79
CA TRP A 161 6.76 -3.50 -7.53
C TRP A 161 6.37 -3.65 -8.99
N HIS A 162 5.98 -2.54 -9.63
CA HIS A 162 5.92 -2.47 -11.08
C HIS A 162 7.33 -2.60 -11.69
N ALA A 163 7.45 -3.18 -12.88
CA ALA A 163 8.75 -3.43 -13.53
C ALA A 163 9.58 -2.15 -13.75
N SER A 164 8.93 -1.00 -13.96
CA SER A 164 9.62 0.29 -14.11
C SER A 164 10.24 0.83 -12.82
N ALA A 165 10.02 0.19 -11.68
CA ALA A 165 10.70 0.54 -10.44
C ALA A 165 12.11 -0.09 -10.32
N GLU A 166 12.49 -0.96 -11.26
CA GLU A 166 13.86 -1.48 -11.37
C GLU A 166 14.72 -0.45 -12.11
N ALA A 167 15.67 0.14 -11.38
CA ALA A 167 16.74 0.96 -11.93
C ALA A 167 18.09 0.33 -11.53
#